data_AF-A0AAV5D4N9-F1
#
_entry.id   AF-A0AAV5D4N9-F1
#
_cell.length_a   1.000
_cell.length_b   1.000
_cell.length_c   1.000
_cell.angle_alpha   90.00
_cell.angle_beta   90.00
_cell.angle_gamma   90.00
#
_symmetry.space_group_name_H-M   'P 1'
#
loop_
_entity.id
_entity.type
_entity.pdbx_description
1 polymer ?
#
loop_
_entity_poly.entity_id
_entity_poly.type
_entity_poly.pdbx_seq_one_letter_code
_entity_poly.pdbx_strand_id
1 'polypeptide(L)'
;MSVSKERSTNYSDLRLMAYFRQCLPRDFPIVHSDDIVQGLALVQPFQLHLFKKYRSLINTNQVSGTDLYHFLNGTIVGMATSVSPPLSTECSTPCCIGLGFVKAIDDSKDCIHLIAPISDKIMEKVDIIFQSYIAVPSCLLQVSDTLSDVTERMRDL
;
A
#
# COMPACT_ATOMS: atom_id res chain seq x y z
N MET A 1 -7.04 35.99 19.06
CA MET A 1 -8.01 34.86 19.07
C MET A 1 -7.48 33.80 18.13
N SER A 2 -6.90 32.74 18.68
CA SER A 2 -6.26 31.67 17.92
C SER A 2 -7.34 30.74 17.36
N VAL A 3 -7.32 30.54 16.05
CA VAL A 3 -8.27 29.68 15.33
C VAL A 3 -7.97 28.23 15.66
N SER A 4 -8.83 27.60 16.45
CA SER A 4 -8.89 26.13 16.53
C SER A 4 -9.46 25.62 15.21
N LYS A 5 -8.57 25.30 14.27
CA LYS A 5 -8.93 24.62 13.03
C LYS A 5 -9.33 23.19 13.40
N GLU A 6 -10.61 22.99 13.67
CA GLU A 6 -11.21 21.68 13.81
C GLU A 6 -10.88 20.89 12.53
N ARG A 7 -9.92 19.96 12.63
CA ARG A 7 -9.61 19.04 11.54
C ARG A 7 -10.89 18.26 11.30
N SER A 8 -11.60 18.55 10.22
CA SER A 8 -12.74 17.74 9.81
C SER A 8 -12.25 16.32 9.62
N THR A 9 -12.57 15.44 10.57
CA THR A 9 -12.14 14.05 10.54
C THR A 9 -12.75 13.40 9.30
N ASN A 10 -11.95 13.23 8.25
CA ASN A 10 -12.43 12.62 7.02
C ASN A 10 -12.77 11.15 7.33
N TYR A 11 -14.05 10.79 7.22
CA TYR A 11 -14.53 9.44 7.53
C TYR A 11 -13.83 8.36 6.69
N SER A 12 -13.36 8.69 5.48
CA SER A 12 -12.58 7.79 4.64
C SER A 12 -11.21 7.50 5.26
N ASP A 13 -10.56 8.50 5.84
CA ASP A 13 -9.26 8.34 6.51
C ASP A 13 -9.40 7.44 7.74
N LEU A 14 -10.47 7.60 8.52
CA LEU A 14 -10.73 6.73 9.68
C LEU A 14 -10.88 5.27 9.29
N ARG A 15 -11.61 4.98 8.19
CA ARG A 15 -11.79 3.61 7.71
C ARG A 15 -10.49 3.00 7.19
N LEU A 16 -9.69 3.79 6.48
CA LEU A 16 -8.37 3.34 6.02
C LEU A 16 -7.41 3.13 7.18
N MET A 17 -7.41 4.00 8.19
CA MET A 17 -6.58 3.83 9.39
C MET A 17 -6.99 2.57 10.17
N ALA A 18 -8.30 2.34 10.33
CA ALA A 18 -8.81 1.12 10.95
C ALA A 18 -8.47 -0.15 10.14
N TYR A 19 -8.44 -0.05 8.81
CA TYR A 19 -7.99 -1.13 7.93
C TYR A 19 -6.51 -1.44 8.16
N PHE A 20 -5.62 -0.45 8.03
CA PHE A 20 -4.18 -0.68 8.20
C PHE A 20 -3.77 -1.00 9.63
N ARG A 21 -4.53 -0.58 10.65
CA ARG A 21 -4.29 -0.98 12.05
C ARG A 21 -4.28 -2.49 12.26
N GLN A 22 -4.94 -3.25 11.39
CA GLN A 22 -4.94 -4.71 11.42
C GLN A 22 -3.56 -5.32 11.08
N CYS A 23 -2.61 -4.54 10.54
CA CYS A 23 -1.23 -4.97 10.35
C CYS A 23 -0.43 -5.00 11.68
N LEU A 24 -0.94 -4.38 12.74
CA LEU A 24 -0.28 -4.28 14.04
C LEU A 24 -0.85 -5.32 15.01
N PRO A 25 -0.08 -5.74 16.04
CA PRO A 25 -0.59 -6.61 17.09
C PRO A 25 -1.90 -6.10 17.68
N ARG A 26 -2.80 -7.01 18.06
CA ARG A 26 -4.14 -6.64 18.55
C ARG A 26 -4.07 -5.75 19.79
N ASP A 27 -3.07 -5.99 20.63
CA ASP A 27 -2.73 -5.31 21.87
C ASP A 27 -1.76 -4.13 21.71
N PHE A 28 -1.37 -3.78 20.47
CA PHE A 28 -0.50 -2.62 20.22
C PHE A 28 -1.16 -1.33 20.77
N PRO A 29 -0.47 -0.58 21.64
CA PRO A 29 -1.05 0.57 22.33
C PRO A 29 -1.34 1.69 21.32
N ILE A 30 -2.61 2.06 21.17
CA ILE A 30 -3.02 3.23 20.39
C ILE A 30 -3.64 4.24 21.35
N VAL A 31 -2.98 5.36 21.53
CA VAL A 31 -3.49 6.53 22.24
C VAL A 31 -3.87 7.62 21.23
N HIS A 32 -3.11 7.73 20.14
CA HIS A 32 -3.25 8.71 19.07
C HIS A 32 -3.14 8.07 17.68
N SER A 33 -3.60 8.78 16.64
CA SER A 33 -3.48 8.34 15.24
C SER A 33 -2.02 8.10 14.83
N ASP A 34 -1.10 8.85 15.42
CA ASP A 34 0.32 8.81 15.09
C ASP A 34 0.99 7.52 15.57
N ASP A 35 0.43 6.87 16.60
CA ASP A 35 0.90 5.55 17.07
C ASP A 35 0.68 4.48 16.00
N ILE A 36 -0.39 4.60 15.21
CA ILE A 36 -0.66 3.69 14.09
C ILE A 36 0.42 3.89 13.01
N VAL A 37 0.74 5.14 12.69
CA VAL A 37 1.78 5.49 11.70
C VAL A 37 3.14 4.93 12.11
N GLN A 38 3.53 5.16 13.36
CA GLN A 38 4.78 4.63 13.91
C GLN A 38 4.80 3.11 13.91
N GLY A 39 3.70 2.47 14.33
CA GLY A 39 3.56 1.03 14.26
C GLY A 39 3.72 0.49 12.83
N LEU A 40 3.09 1.13 11.84
CA LEU A 40 3.19 0.73 10.43
C LEU A 40 4.60 0.93 9.87
N ALA A 41 5.34 1.95 10.32
CA ALA A 41 6.73 2.14 9.93
C ALA A 41 7.61 0.93 10.33
N LEU A 42 7.28 0.28 11.45
CA LEU A 42 7.96 -0.93 11.97
C LEU A 42 7.49 -2.24 11.32
N VAL A 43 6.36 -2.23 10.59
CA VAL A 43 5.90 -3.42 9.88
C VAL A 43 6.87 -3.75 8.74
N GLN A 44 7.30 -5.01 8.69
CA GLN A 44 8.06 -5.55 7.57
C GLN A 44 7.14 -5.62 6.34
N PRO A 45 7.40 -4.86 5.27
CA PRO A 45 6.57 -4.90 4.08
C PRO A 45 6.74 -6.23 3.32
N PHE A 46 5.64 -6.70 2.74
CA PHE A 46 5.64 -7.81 1.79
C PHE A 46 6.29 -7.37 0.47
N GLN A 47 7.07 -8.25 -0.15
CA GLN A 47 7.74 -7.99 -1.42
C GLN A 47 6.99 -8.67 -2.56
N LEU A 48 6.38 -7.88 -3.45
CA LEU A 48 5.79 -8.39 -4.70
C LEU A 48 6.75 -8.14 -5.87
N HIS A 49 7.27 -9.22 -6.47
CA HIS A 49 8.21 -9.14 -7.59
C HIS A 49 7.51 -8.87 -8.93
N LEU A 50 7.83 -7.74 -9.57
CA LEU A 50 7.15 -7.24 -10.76
C LEU A 50 7.41 -8.10 -12.01
N PHE A 51 8.63 -8.64 -12.17
CA PHE A 51 9.04 -9.44 -13.35
C PHE A 51 8.33 -10.77 -13.53
N LYS A 52 7.60 -11.28 -12.54
CA LYS A 52 7.09 -12.65 -12.59
C LYS A 52 5.58 -12.81 -12.74
N LYS A 53 4.74 -11.82 -12.44
CA LYS A 53 3.31 -12.15 -12.33
C LYS A 53 2.29 -11.03 -12.32
N TYR A 54 2.68 -9.75 -12.41
CA TYR A 54 1.69 -8.68 -12.22
C TYR A 54 1.21 -8.12 -13.55
N ARG A 55 -0.02 -8.47 -13.93
CA ARG A 55 -0.74 -7.70 -14.95
C ARG A 55 -1.15 -6.41 -14.28
N SER A 56 -0.36 -5.37 -14.45
CA SER A 56 -0.70 -4.04 -13.97
C SER A 56 -1.93 -3.56 -14.73
N LEU A 57 -3.10 -3.60 -14.12
CA LEU A 57 -4.27 -2.88 -14.63
C LEU A 57 -4.16 -1.44 -14.15
N ILE A 58 -3.07 -0.79 -14.56
CA ILE A 58 -2.91 0.65 -14.41
C ILE A 58 -3.76 1.23 -15.53
N ASN A 59 -4.82 1.94 -15.16
CA ASN A 59 -5.74 2.57 -16.12
C ASN A 59 -5.13 3.86 -16.67
N THR A 60 -3.92 3.77 -17.24
CA THR A 60 -3.28 4.85 -18.00
C THR A 60 -2.93 4.30 -19.36
N ASN A 61 -3.64 4.80 -20.36
CA ASN A 61 -3.58 4.37 -21.75
C ASN A 61 -2.19 4.44 -22.42
N GLN A 62 -1.13 4.93 -21.76
CA GLN A 62 0.22 5.04 -22.34
C GLN A 62 1.27 5.23 -21.24
N VAL A 63 1.89 4.15 -20.74
CA VAL A 63 3.22 4.26 -20.14
C VAL A 63 4.01 3.00 -20.54
N SER A 64 4.65 3.08 -21.70
CA SER A 64 5.70 2.15 -22.10
C SER A 64 7.00 2.65 -21.47
N GLY A 65 7.48 1.99 -20.42
CA GLY A 65 8.80 2.29 -19.87
C GLY A 65 9.07 1.62 -18.53
N THR A 66 10.35 1.55 -18.18
CA THR A 66 10.88 1.10 -16.89
C THR A 66 10.36 1.88 -15.68
N ASP A 67 9.74 3.05 -15.89
CA ASP A 67 9.23 3.94 -14.83
C ASP A 67 7.73 3.73 -14.52
N LEU A 68 7.11 2.66 -15.05
CA LEU A 68 5.67 2.40 -14.94
C LEU A 68 5.14 2.32 -13.51
N TYR A 69 6.01 2.09 -12.51
CA TYR A 69 5.55 1.90 -11.14
C TYR A 69 5.92 3.06 -10.22
N HIS A 70 6.86 3.93 -10.58
CA HIS A 70 7.38 4.95 -9.66
C HIS A 70 6.28 5.84 -9.03
N PHE A 71 5.23 6.16 -9.80
CA PHE A 71 4.09 6.94 -9.31
C PHE A 71 3.23 6.22 -8.26
N LEU A 72 3.38 4.90 -8.11
CA LEU A 72 2.70 4.12 -7.10
C LEU A 72 3.33 4.30 -5.71
N ASN A 73 4.55 4.81 -5.61
CA ASN A 73 5.19 5.02 -4.32
C ASN A 73 4.34 5.95 -3.43
N GLY A 74 4.08 5.53 -2.19
CA GLY A 74 3.22 6.26 -1.27
C GLY A 74 1.73 6.23 -1.60
N THR A 75 1.27 5.41 -2.55
CA THR A 75 -0.14 5.29 -2.92
C THR A 75 -0.82 4.08 -2.28
N ILE A 76 -2.16 4.11 -2.26
CA ILE A 76 -2.97 2.93 -1.98
C ILE A 76 -3.25 2.22 -3.30
N VAL A 77 -2.98 0.92 -3.35
CA VAL A 77 -3.27 0.06 -4.50
C VAL A 77 -4.29 -1.00 -4.13
N GLY A 78 -5.05 -1.44 -5.13
CA GLY A 78 -5.88 -2.62 -5.02
C GLY A 78 -5.14 -3.86 -5.48
N MET A 79 -5.38 -4.98 -4.80
CA MET A 79 -4.77 -6.28 -5.10
C MET A 79 -5.85 -7.28 -5.45
N ALA A 80 -5.59 -8.11 -6.46
CA ALA A 80 -6.51 -9.15 -6.89
C ALA A 80 -5.78 -10.40 -7.40
N THR A 81 -6.54 -11.47 -7.58
CA THR A 81 -6.10 -12.67 -8.27
C THR A 81 -6.89 -12.88 -9.57
N SER A 82 -6.20 -13.30 -10.63
CA SER A 82 -6.77 -13.68 -11.92
C SER A 82 -7.54 -15.01 -11.87
N VAL A 83 -7.32 -15.80 -10.81
CA VAL A 83 -8.03 -17.06 -10.58
C VAL A 83 -9.40 -16.76 -9.99
N SER A 84 -10.46 -16.88 -10.79
CA SER A 84 -11.83 -16.82 -10.28
C SER A 84 -12.14 -18.09 -9.46
N PRO A 85 -12.95 -18.00 -8.39
CA PRO A 85 -13.54 -19.18 -7.77
C PRO A 85 -14.33 -19.98 -8.83
N PRO A 86 -14.45 -21.32 -8.71
CA PRO A 86 -15.09 -22.19 -9.70
C PRO A 86 -16.61 -21.97 -9.88
N LEU A 87 -17.16 -20.87 -9.36
CA LEU A 87 -18.58 -20.56 -9.27
C LEU A 87 -18.91 -19.32 -10.11
N SER A 88 -18.58 -19.29 -11.40
CA SER A 88 -19.28 -18.47 -12.41
C SER A 88 -18.65 -18.64 -13.79
N THR A 89 -19.38 -19.33 -14.66
CA THR A 89 -19.36 -19.05 -16.10
C THR A 89 -19.93 -17.65 -16.30
N GLU A 90 -19.30 -16.84 -17.15
CA GLU A 90 -19.76 -15.50 -17.59
C GLU A 90 -19.45 -14.28 -16.68
N CYS A 91 -18.26 -14.16 -16.10
CA CYS A 91 -17.60 -12.84 -15.89
C CYS A 91 -16.13 -13.01 -15.47
N SER A 92 -15.18 -12.60 -16.32
CA SER A 92 -13.73 -12.65 -16.04
C SER A 92 -13.24 -11.50 -15.14
N THR A 93 -14.04 -11.10 -14.14
CA THR A 93 -13.62 -10.07 -13.17
C THR A 93 -12.62 -10.66 -12.17
N PRO A 94 -11.45 -10.04 -11.96
CA PRO A 94 -10.50 -10.44 -10.95
C PRO A 94 -11.14 -10.52 -9.56
N CYS A 95 -10.75 -11.50 -8.75
CA CYS A 95 -11.20 -11.58 -7.37
C CYS A 95 -10.37 -10.63 -6.51
N CYS A 96 -10.97 -9.53 -6.05
CA CYS A 96 -10.31 -8.55 -5.19
C CYS A 96 -9.92 -9.18 -3.85
N ILE A 97 -8.63 -9.13 -3.54
CA ILE A 97 -8.03 -9.67 -2.31
C ILE A 97 -8.01 -8.60 -1.20
N GLY A 98 -7.75 -7.34 -1.55
CA GLY A 98 -7.75 -6.24 -0.59
C GLY A 98 -7.01 -5.00 -1.08
N LEU A 99 -6.66 -4.13 -0.13
CA LEU A 99 -5.92 -2.90 -0.35
C LEU A 99 -4.52 -3.01 0.25
N GLY A 100 -3.55 -2.34 -0.35
CA GLY A 100 -2.17 -2.26 0.15
C GLY A 100 -1.64 -0.83 0.05
N PHE A 101 -0.80 -0.45 1.00
CA PHE A 101 -0.03 0.79 0.95
C PHE A 101 1.36 0.50 0.39
N VAL A 102 1.72 1.17 -0.71
CA VAL A 102 3.04 1.05 -1.32
C VAL A 102 4.03 1.87 -0.51
N LYS A 103 4.87 1.19 0.26
CA LYS A 103 5.89 1.81 1.10
C LYS A 103 7.09 2.28 0.29
N ALA A 104 7.50 1.46 -0.67
CA ALA A 104 8.66 1.71 -1.52
C ALA A 104 8.60 0.85 -2.80
N ILE A 105 9.37 1.28 -3.79
CA ILE A 105 9.63 0.53 -5.01
C ILE A 105 11.14 0.33 -5.08
N ASP A 106 11.56 -0.91 -5.29
CA ASP A 106 12.96 -1.29 -5.43
C ASP A 106 13.20 -1.69 -6.88
N ASP A 107 13.69 -0.75 -7.69
CA ASP A 107 14.01 -0.97 -9.10
C ASP A 107 15.14 -1.99 -9.28
N SER A 108 16.04 -2.12 -8.29
CA SER A 108 17.18 -3.04 -8.36
C SER A 108 16.77 -4.50 -8.22
N LYS A 109 15.75 -4.76 -7.38
CA LYS A 109 15.16 -6.09 -7.18
C LYS A 109 13.86 -6.30 -7.96
N ASP A 110 13.42 -5.25 -8.65
CA ASP A 110 12.16 -5.14 -9.36
C ASP A 110 11.00 -5.66 -8.51
N CYS A 111 10.82 -5.02 -7.36
CA CYS A 111 9.75 -5.37 -6.45
C CYS A 111 9.09 -4.15 -5.80
N ILE A 112 7.81 -4.33 -5.45
CA ILE A 112 7.03 -3.37 -4.69
C ILE A 112 7.00 -3.85 -3.23
N HIS A 113 7.32 -2.95 -2.31
CA HIS A 113 7.18 -3.16 -0.88
C HIS A 113 5.81 -2.68 -0.40
N LEU A 114 4.95 -3.61 0.02
CA LEU A 114 3.57 -3.34 0.43
C LEU A 114 3.33 -3.62 1.90
N ILE A 115 2.58 -2.73 2.54
CA ILE A 115 1.94 -2.99 3.82
C ILE A 115 0.47 -3.26 3.56
N ALA A 116 -0.02 -4.42 4.00
CA ALA A 116 -1.43 -4.79 3.89
C ALA A 116 -1.83 -5.73 5.04
N PRO A 117 -3.06 -5.63 5.56
CA PRO A 117 -3.56 -6.52 6.60
C PRO A 117 -4.05 -7.84 5.99
N ILE A 118 -3.15 -8.51 5.27
CA ILE A 118 -3.43 -9.74 4.51
C ILE A 118 -2.31 -10.73 4.85
N SER A 119 -2.67 -11.99 5.10
CA SER A 119 -1.68 -13.01 5.43
C SER A 119 -0.81 -13.36 4.21
N ASP A 120 0.45 -13.72 4.47
CA ASP A 120 1.42 -14.08 3.43
C ASP A 120 0.87 -15.18 2.50
N LYS A 121 0.17 -16.18 3.05
CA LYS A 121 -0.46 -17.28 2.28
C LYS A 121 -1.49 -16.79 1.25
N ILE A 122 -2.18 -15.69 1.53
CA ILE A 122 -3.10 -15.07 0.57
C ILE A 122 -2.34 -14.16 -0.39
N MET A 123 -1.33 -13.44 0.13
CA MET A 123 -0.51 -12.53 -0.65
C MET A 123 0.27 -13.23 -1.77
N GLU A 124 0.72 -14.47 -1.55
CA GLU A 124 1.35 -15.34 -2.56
C GLU A 124 0.45 -15.62 -3.79
N LYS A 125 -0.87 -15.43 -3.66
CA LYS A 125 -1.84 -15.65 -4.75
C LYS A 125 -2.14 -14.40 -5.56
N VAL A 126 -1.69 -13.23 -5.10
CA VAL A 126 -1.90 -11.96 -5.80
C VAL A 126 -1.06 -11.97 -7.07
N ASP A 127 -1.69 -11.72 -8.20
CA ASP A 127 -1.06 -11.62 -9.52
C ASP A 127 -1.58 -10.38 -10.30
N ILE A 128 -2.40 -9.55 -9.67
CA ILE A 128 -2.89 -8.31 -10.24
C ILE A 128 -2.76 -7.22 -9.17
N ILE A 129 -2.13 -6.12 -9.57
CA ILE A 129 -2.15 -4.85 -8.84
C ILE A 129 -2.82 -3.82 -9.75
N PHE A 130 -3.74 -3.04 -9.20
CA PHE A 130 -4.35 -1.92 -9.91
C PHE A 130 -4.22 -0.64 -9.09
N GLN A 131 -3.97 0.46 -9.78
CA GLN A 131 -3.91 1.77 -9.18
C GLN A 131 -5.30 2.14 -8.64
N SER A 132 -5.37 2.53 -7.37
CA SER A 132 -6.61 3.06 -6.79
C SER A 132 -6.61 4.59 -6.87
N TYR A 133 -7.80 5.18 -6.91
CA TYR A 133 -7.99 6.63 -6.75
C TYR A 133 -8.30 7.00 -5.29
N ILE A 134 -7.99 6.10 -4.35
CA ILE A 134 -8.19 6.33 -2.93
C ILE A 134 -7.11 7.31 -2.46
N ALA A 135 -7.54 8.46 -1.94
CA ALA A 135 -6.64 9.42 -1.34
C ALA A 135 -5.92 8.78 -0.15
N VAL A 136 -4.60 8.95 -0.10
CA VAL A 136 -3.78 8.43 0.99
C VAL A 136 -3.95 9.35 2.20
N PRO A 137 -4.31 8.82 3.37
CA PRO A 137 -4.37 9.60 4.60
C PRO A 137 -3.02 10.27 4.85
N SER A 138 -3.04 11.59 5.06
CA SER A 138 -1.82 12.41 5.18
C SER A 138 -0.81 11.90 6.22
N CYS A 139 -1.29 11.25 7.27
CA CYS A 139 -0.47 10.63 8.30
C CYS A 139 0.37 9.43 7.79
N LEU A 140 -0.07 8.71 6.76
CA LEU A 140 0.70 7.61 6.15
C LEU A 140 1.82 8.10 5.24
N LEU A 141 1.72 9.31 4.68
CA LEU A 141 2.78 9.87 3.84
C LEU A 141 4.10 10.05 4.61
N GLN A 142 4.02 10.34 5.91
CA GLN A 142 5.17 10.47 6.80
C GLN A 142 5.98 9.16 6.94
N VAL A 143 5.37 7.99 6.67
CA VAL A 143 6.06 6.68 6.66
C VAL A 143 6.97 6.55 5.44
N SER A 144 6.69 7.25 4.35
CA SER A 144 7.50 7.23 3.13
C SER A 144 8.77 8.08 3.31
N ASP A 145 8.65 9.25 3.93
CA ASP A 145 9.76 10.22 4.08
C ASP A 145 10.87 9.75 5.04
N THR A 146 10.53 8.94 6.04
CA THR A 146 11.50 8.47 7.07
C THR A 146 12.56 7.51 6.52
N LEU A 147 12.32 6.83 5.40
CA LEU A 147 13.33 5.98 4.75
C LEU A 147 14.23 6.75 3.79
N SER A 148 13.73 7.82 3.16
CA SER A 148 14.55 8.71 2.32
C SER A 148 15.74 9.25 3.12
N ASP A 149 15.47 9.73 4.34
CA ASP A 149 16.44 10.38 5.21
C ASP A 149 17.50 9.41 5.77
N VAL A 150 17.13 8.13 5.98
CA VAL A 150 18.07 7.08 6.41
C VAL A 150 18.94 6.61 5.25
N THR A 151 18.37 6.50 4.04
CA THR A 151 19.09 6.03 2.86
C THR A 151 20.05 7.09 2.31
N GLU A 152 19.75 8.39 2.48
CA GLU A 152 20.72 9.47 2.23
C GLU A 152 21.86 9.45 3.25
N ARG A 153 21.56 9.34 4.56
CA ARG A 153 22.61 9.32 5.60
C ARG A 153 23.58 8.15 5.52
N MET A 154 23.15 7.02 4.94
CA MET A 154 24.04 5.87 4.69
C MET A 154 24.88 5.99 3.42
N ARG A 155 24.60 6.98 2.56
CA ARG A 155 25.36 7.23 1.33
C ARG A 155 26.55 8.17 1.56
N ASP A 156 26.56 8.90 2.69
CA ASP A 156 27.58 9.86 3.10
C ASP A 156 28.61 9.29 4.11
N LEU A 157 28.64 7.96 4.30
CA LEU A 157 29.63 7.22 5.12
C LEU A 157 30.44 6.26 4.25
#